data_AF-Q8DTF1-F1
#
_entry.id   AF-Q8DTF1-F1
#
_cell.length_a   1.000
_cell.length_b   1.000
_cell.length_c   1.000
_cell.angle_alpha   90.00
_cell.angle_beta   90.00
_cell.angle_gamma   90.00
#
_symmetry.space_group_name_H-M   'P 1'
#
loop_
_entity.id
_entity.type
_entity.pdbx_description
1 polymer ?
#
loop_
_entity_poly.entity_id
_entity_poly.type
_entity_poly.pdbx_seq_one_letter_code
_entity_poly.pdbx_strand_id
1 'polypeptide(L)'
;MKSKTAKITLLSSLALAAFGATNVFADEASTQLNSDTVAAPTADTQASEPAATEKEQSPVVAVVESHTQGNTTTTTSQVTSKELEDAKANANQEGLEVTETEAQKQPSVEAADADNKAQAQTINTAVADYQKAKAEFPQKQEQYNKDFEKYQSDVKEYEAQKAAYEQYKKEVAQGLASGRVEKAQGLVFINEPEAKLSIEGVNQYLTKEARQKHATEDILQQYNTDNYTASDFTQANPYDPKEDTWFKMKVGDQISVTYDNIVNSKYNDKKISKVKINYTLNSSTNNEGSALVNLFHDPTKTIFIGAQTSNAGRNDKISVTMQIIFYDENGNEIDLSGNNAIMSLSSLNHWTTKYGDHVEKVNLGDNEFVKIPGSSVDLHGNEIYSAKDNQYKANGATFNGDGADGWDAVNADGTPRAATAYYGAGAMTYKGEPFTFTVGGNDQNLPTTIWFATNSAVAVPKDPGAKPTPPEKPELKKPTVTWHKNLVVETKTEEVPPVTPPTTPDEPTPEKPKTPEDPQSPVVAKSVSFRTARKGEMRVRERDYQPTLPHAGAAKQNGLATLGAISTAFAAATLIAARKKEN
;
A
#
# COMPACT_ATOMS: atom_id res chain seq x y z
N MET A 1 -2.02 18.35 -27.33
CA MET A 1 -1.06 17.35 -26.79
C MET A 1 -1.59 16.85 -25.45
N LYS A 2 -1.39 15.58 -25.09
CA LYS A 2 -1.96 15.01 -23.86
C LYS A 2 -1.15 15.48 -22.64
N SER A 3 -1.74 16.36 -21.83
CA SER A 3 -1.16 16.78 -20.55
C SER A 3 -1.01 15.58 -19.62
N LYS A 4 0.16 15.43 -18.98
CA LYS A 4 0.33 14.47 -17.89
C LYS A 4 -0.20 15.12 -16.62
N THR A 5 -1.23 14.54 -16.03
CA THR A 5 -1.84 14.99 -14.78
C THR A 5 -0.80 15.05 -13.67
N ALA A 6 -0.33 16.25 -13.31
CA ALA A 6 0.45 16.47 -12.11
C ALA A 6 -0.49 16.32 -10.90
N LYS A 7 -0.17 15.40 -9.99
CA LYS A 7 -0.90 15.24 -8.73
C LYS A 7 -0.41 16.32 -7.76
N ILE A 8 -1.11 17.44 -7.69
CA ILE A 8 -0.93 18.40 -6.60
C ILE A 8 -1.34 17.68 -5.32
N THR A 9 -0.36 17.43 -4.46
CA THR A 9 -0.60 17.04 -3.07
C THR A 9 -0.07 18.21 -2.26
N LEU A 10 -0.92 18.87 -1.47
CA LEU A 10 -0.41 19.77 -0.43
C LEU A 10 0.24 18.88 0.63
N LEU A 11 1.53 18.65 0.42
CA LEU A 11 2.38 18.01 1.40
C LEU A 11 3.14 19.11 2.11
N SER A 12 2.79 19.32 3.37
CA SER A 12 3.68 19.68 4.47
C SER A 12 4.81 18.64 4.65
N SER A 13 5.41 18.13 3.56
CA SER A 13 6.41 17.05 3.57
C SER A 13 7.76 17.54 4.08
N LEU A 14 7.81 17.82 5.38
CA LEU A 14 9.05 17.99 6.10
C LEU A 14 9.63 16.60 6.36
N ALA A 15 10.21 16.01 5.31
CA ALA A 15 10.86 14.71 5.36
C ALA A 15 12.11 14.78 6.24
N LEU A 16 11.97 14.36 7.50
CA LEU A 16 13.01 14.46 8.51
C LEU A 16 14.12 13.44 8.23
N ALA A 17 15.17 13.87 7.51
CA ALA A 17 16.44 13.15 7.46
C ALA A 17 17.10 13.20 8.85
N ALA A 18 16.85 12.18 9.66
CA ALA A 18 17.44 12.04 10.98
C ALA A 18 18.94 11.71 10.87
N PHE A 19 19.78 12.74 10.87
CA PHE A 19 21.20 12.57 11.18
C PHE A 19 21.33 12.15 12.65
N GLY A 20 21.50 10.85 12.86
CA GLY A 20 21.72 10.27 14.18
C GLY A 20 23.08 10.69 14.75
N ALA A 21 23.09 11.73 15.59
CA ALA A 21 24.23 12.05 16.42
C ALA A 21 24.29 11.06 17.59
N THR A 22 25.15 10.04 17.46
CA THR A 22 25.41 9.07 18.54
C THR A 22 26.32 9.69 19.61
N ASN A 23 25.76 9.99 20.78
CA ASN A 23 26.56 10.19 21.99
C ASN A 23 26.78 8.84 22.67
N VAL A 24 28.04 8.38 22.70
CA VAL A 24 28.51 7.24 23.48
C VAL A 24 29.34 7.79 24.64
N PHE A 25 29.19 7.19 25.82
CA PHE A 25 30.12 7.34 26.96
C PHE A 25 30.61 5.95 27.40
N ALA A 26 31.81 5.93 28.00
CA ALA A 26 32.65 4.77 28.35
C ALA A 26 33.28 4.07 27.11
N ASP A 27 34.59 4.14 26.81
CA ASP A 27 35.81 3.99 27.65
C ASP A 27 36.06 2.50 28.00
N GLU A 28 37.21 1.85 27.75
CA GLU A 28 38.53 2.27 27.22
C GLU A 28 39.18 1.10 26.41
N ALA A 29 40.46 1.26 26.00
CA ALA A 29 41.43 0.25 25.52
C ALA A 29 41.48 -0.13 24.00
N SER A 30 42.29 0.64 23.26
CA SER A 30 43.49 0.20 22.47
C SER A 30 43.44 -1.14 21.67
N THR A 31 43.86 -1.25 20.39
CA THR A 31 44.80 -0.47 19.55
C THR A 31 44.63 -0.79 18.04
N GLN A 32 45.03 0.17 17.17
CA GLN A 32 45.70 0.05 15.84
C GLN A 32 45.75 -1.35 15.16
N LEU A 33 45.31 -1.62 13.90
CA LEU A 33 45.47 -0.99 12.55
C LEU A 33 46.20 -1.99 11.62
N ASN A 34 45.70 -2.16 10.38
CA ASN A 34 46.38 -2.74 9.20
C ASN A 34 46.78 -4.24 9.27
N SER A 35 46.93 -5.00 8.17
CA SER A 35 46.52 -4.87 6.76
C SER A 35 46.77 -6.20 6.03
N ASP A 36 46.09 -6.41 4.90
CA ASP A 36 46.45 -7.31 3.79
C ASP A 36 46.55 -8.84 3.94
N THR A 37 46.08 -9.43 2.85
CA THR A 37 45.95 -10.82 2.40
C THR A 37 47.19 -11.72 2.36
N VAL A 38 46.90 -13.02 2.20
CA VAL A 38 47.67 -14.11 1.54
C VAL A 38 48.32 -15.16 2.47
N ALA A 39 48.27 -16.41 1.98
CA ALA A 39 49.00 -17.63 2.36
C ALA A 39 48.38 -18.52 3.46
N ALA A 40 48.35 -19.82 3.15
CA ALA A 40 47.84 -20.90 3.98
C ALA A 40 48.97 -21.54 4.82
N PRO A 41 48.62 -22.27 5.89
CA PRO A 41 49.44 -23.34 6.42
C PRO A 41 48.91 -24.72 6.01
N THR A 42 49.79 -25.54 5.45
CA THR A 42 49.62 -26.99 5.29
C THR A 42 49.81 -27.72 6.62
N ALA A 43 48.91 -28.64 6.98
CA ALA A 43 49.22 -29.74 7.90
C ALA A 43 48.23 -30.90 7.69
N ASP A 44 48.63 -31.78 6.77
CA ASP A 44 48.42 -33.23 6.75
C ASP A 44 47.60 -33.89 7.89
N THR A 45 46.42 -34.43 7.56
CA THR A 45 45.91 -35.65 8.22
C THR A 45 45.18 -36.52 7.20
N GLN A 46 45.68 -37.74 7.05
CA GLN A 46 45.15 -38.90 6.32
C GLN A 46 43.70 -38.80 5.80
N ALA A 47 43.56 -38.96 4.48
CA ALA A 47 42.32 -39.43 3.90
C ALA A 47 42.03 -40.86 4.40
N SER A 48 41.13 -40.98 5.37
CA SER A 48 40.36 -42.21 5.54
C SER A 48 39.34 -42.27 4.41
N GLU A 49 39.37 -43.37 3.65
CA GLU A 49 38.30 -43.69 2.72
C GLU A 49 36.96 -43.65 3.47
N PRO A 50 35.88 -43.07 2.90
CA PRO A 50 34.56 -43.33 3.43
C PRO A 50 34.31 -44.83 3.25
N ALA A 51 34.39 -45.58 4.35
CA ALA A 51 34.04 -46.99 4.37
C ALA A 51 32.69 -47.14 3.67
N ALA A 52 32.66 -47.94 2.60
CA ALA A 52 31.46 -48.13 1.81
C ALA A 52 30.36 -48.64 2.73
N THR A 53 29.40 -47.76 3.07
CA THR A 53 28.22 -48.15 3.83
C THR A 53 27.56 -49.24 3.02
N GLU A 54 27.45 -50.43 3.61
CA GLU A 54 26.70 -51.53 3.01
C GLU A 54 25.31 -50.97 2.66
N LYS A 55 24.92 -51.10 1.39
CA LYS A 55 23.55 -50.76 1.00
C LYS A 55 22.65 -51.80 1.65
N GLU A 56 22.04 -51.43 2.78
CA GLU A 56 20.93 -52.20 3.35
C GLU A 56 19.93 -52.51 2.24
N GLN A 57 19.61 -53.79 2.05
CA GLN A 57 18.60 -54.19 1.07
C GLN A 57 17.23 -53.76 1.60
N SER A 58 16.68 -52.69 1.04
CA SER A 58 15.29 -52.26 1.23
C SER A 58 14.44 -52.81 0.07
N PRO A 59 13.26 -53.43 0.31
CA PRO A 59 12.66 -53.66 1.63
C PRO A 59 13.31 -54.83 2.41
N VAL A 60 13.28 -54.74 3.74
CA VAL A 60 13.66 -55.83 4.66
C VAL A 60 12.40 -56.64 5.00
N VAL A 61 12.50 -57.97 4.88
CA VAL A 61 11.42 -58.90 5.18
C VAL A 61 11.77 -59.71 6.43
N ALA A 62 10.98 -59.56 7.49
CA ALA A 62 11.18 -60.25 8.76
C ALA A 62 10.00 -61.18 9.05
N VAL A 63 10.27 -62.49 9.23
CA VAL A 63 9.23 -63.46 9.64
C VAL A 63 8.77 -63.14 11.05
N VAL A 64 7.47 -62.89 11.23
CA VAL A 64 6.86 -62.60 12.54
C VAL A 64 6.03 -63.76 13.09
N GLU A 65 5.52 -64.64 12.21
CA GLU A 65 4.80 -65.85 12.58
C GLU A 65 5.00 -66.92 11.49
N SER A 66 5.14 -68.18 11.87
CA SER A 66 5.14 -69.29 10.92
C SER A 66 4.50 -70.53 11.54
N HIS A 67 3.61 -71.18 10.79
CA HIS A 67 2.87 -72.34 11.21
C HIS A 67 2.83 -73.40 10.11
N THR A 68 3.25 -74.63 10.44
CA THR A 68 3.21 -75.78 9.53
C THR A 68 2.08 -76.71 9.94
N GLN A 69 1.17 -76.99 9.00
CA GLN A 69 0.06 -77.92 9.17
C GLN A 69 0.04 -78.90 7.99
N GLY A 70 0.33 -80.18 8.26
CA GLY A 70 0.54 -81.17 7.20
C GLY A 70 1.81 -80.84 6.39
N ASN A 71 1.71 -80.85 5.06
CA ASN A 71 2.82 -80.48 4.16
C ASN A 71 2.81 -78.99 3.76
N THR A 72 1.99 -78.17 4.43
CA THR A 72 1.77 -76.76 4.12
C THR A 72 2.29 -75.88 5.26
N THR A 73 3.26 -75.01 4.96
CA THR A 73 3.76 -73.98 5.87
C THR A 73 3.17 -72.63 5.47
N THR A 74 2.48 -71.98 6.40
CA THR A 74 2.03 -70.59 6.27
C THR A 74 2.97 -69.69 7.06
N THR A 75 3.52 -68.67 6.42
CA THR A 75 4.47 -67.72 7.02
C THR A 75 3.93 -66.32 6.88
N THR A 76 3.76 -65.62 8.00
CA THR A 76 3.48 -64.19 8.05
C THR A 76 4.79 -63.44 8.24
N SER A 77 5.10 -62.53 7.32
CA SER A 77 6.28 -61.68 7.36
C SER A 77 5.90 -60.21 7.41
N GLN A 78 6.54 -59.44 8.28
CA GLN A 78 6.48 -57.98 8.23
C GLN A 78 7.47 -57.47 7.17
N VAL A 79 7.02 -56.51 6.35
CA VAL A 79 7.86 -55.84 5.35
C VAL A 79 8.13 -54.41 5.82
N THR A 80 9.40 -54.05 5.97
CA THR A 80 9.84 -52.70 6.35
C THR A 80 10.65 -52.08 5.22
N SER A 81 10.40 -50.80 4.94
CA SER A 81 11.11 -50.05 3.89
C SER A 81 11.85 -48.88 4.53
N LYS A 82 13.12 -48.68 4.15
CA LYS A 82 13.96 -47.62 4.69
C LYS A 82 13.32 -46.24 4.58
N GLU A 83 12.63 -45.97 3.48
CA GLU A 83 11.93 -44.71 3.21
C GLU A 83 10.87 -44.38 4.27
N LEU A 84 10.17 -45.39 4.82
CA LEU A 84 9.16 -45.21 5.87
C LEU A 84 9.80 -44.96 7.24
N GLU A 85 10.87 -45.68 7.56
CA GLU A 85 11.62 -45.44 8.81
C GLU A 85 12.29 -44.05 8.81
N ASP A 86 12.92 -43.65 7.70
CA ASP A 86 13.51 -42.32 7.53
C ASP A 86 12.44 -41.21 7.64
N ALA A 87 11.25 -41.41 7.04
CA ALA A 87 10.14 -40.46 7.13
C ALA A 87 9.60 -40.31 8.57
N LYS A 88 9.43 -41.42 9.30
CA LYS A 88 9.04 -41.42 10.72
C LYS A 88 10.10 -40.76 11.60
N ALA A 89 11.38 -41.01 11.34
CA ALA A 89 12.47 -40.38 12.07
C ALA A 89 12.49 -38.85 11.86
N ASN A 90 12.33 -38.39 10.62
CA ASN A 90 12.23 -36.97 10.26
C ASN A 90 11.01 -36.28 10.93
N ALA A 91 9.84 -36.93 10.94
CA ALA A 91 8.65 -36.41 11.63
C ALA A 91 8.85 -36.28 13.14
N ASN A 92 9.45 -37.28 13.79
CA ASN A 92 9.82 -37.22 15.21
C ASN A 92 10.88 -36.15 15.50
N GLN A 93 11.86 -35.95 14.60
CA GLN A 93 12.89 -34.92 14.73
C GLN A 93 12.29 -33.51 14.68
N GLU A 94 11.25 -33.30 13.87
CA GLU A 94 10.47 -32.05 13.85
C GLU A 94 9.45 -31.92 15.00
N GLY A 95 9.39 -32.93 15.87
CA GLY A 95 8.50 -32.98 17.02
C GLY A 95 7.03 -33.03 16.62
N LEU A 96 6.72 -33.72 15.51
CA LEU A 96 5.38 -34.17 15.16
C LEU A 96 5.04 -35.44 15.94
N GLU A 97 3.75 -35.67 16.18
CA GLU A 97 3.27 -36.91 16.77
C GLU A 97 3.15 -37.98 15.68
N VAL A 98 3.78 -39.13 15.86
CA VAL A 98 3.79 -40.25 14.90
C VAL A 98 3.07 -41.45 15.51
N THR A 99 1.83 -41.72 15.06
CA THR A 99 0.94 -42.72 15.66
C THR A 99 0.87 -43.98 14.79
N GLU A 100 1.08 -45.17 15.37
CA GLU A 100 0.85 -46.45 14.69
C GLU A 100 -0.66 -46.81 14.72
N THR A 101 -1.18 -47.30 13.60
CA THR A 101 -2.55 -47.81 13.41
C THR A 101 -2.55 -49.30 13.05
N GLU A 102 -3.73 -49.92 12.93
CA GLU A 102 -3.85 -51.37 12.73
C GLU A 102 -3.09 -51.87 11.49
N ALA A 103 -2.30 -52.93 11.69
CA ALA A 103 -1.47 -53.54 10.65
C ALA A 103 -2.32 -54.09 9.49
N GLN A 104 -1.86 -53.85 8.26
CA GLN A 104 -2.56 -54.25 7.04
C GLN A 104 -1.93 -55.49 6.41
N LYS A 105 -2.77 -56.32 5.78
CA LYS A 105 -2.32 -57.50 5.02
C LYS A 105 -2.20 -57.14 3.54
N GLN A 106 -1.04 -57.41 2.97
CA GLN A 106 -0.69 -57.08 1.59
C GLN A 106 -0.49 -58.35 0.74
N PRO A 107 -0.81 -58.31 -0.57
CA PRO A 107 -0.80 -59.50 -1.42
C PRO A 107 0.61 -59.97 -1.82
N SER A 108 1.63 -59.12 -1.71
CA SER A 108 3.04 -59.47 -1.96
C SER A 108 3.99 -58.50 -1.25
N VAL A 109 5.29 -58.82 -1.26
CA VAL A 109 6.35 -57.96 -0.73
C VAL A 109 6.43 -56.63 -1.49
N GLU A 110 6.25 -56.64 -2.81
CA GLU A 110 6.24 -55.45 -3.65
C GLU A 110 5.04 -54.54 -3.34
N ALA A 111 3.87 -55.11 -3.07
CA ALA A 111 2.70 -54.34 -2.66
C ALA A 111 2.89 -53.69 -1.27
N ALA A 112 3.50 -54.43 -0.33
CA ALA A 112 3.83 -53.91 0.98
C ALA A 112 4.89 -52.80 0.96
N ASP A 113 5.93 -52.94 0.13
CA ASP A 113 6.95 -51.90 -0.07
C ASP A 113 6.38 -50.66 -0.78
N ALA A 114 5.48 -50.85 -1.77
CA ALA A 114 4.79 -49.75 -2.44
C ALA A 114 3.89 -48.95 -1.46
N ASP A 115 3.16 -49.64 -0.58
CA ASP A 115 2.36 -48.99 0.46
C ASP A 115 3.24 -48.27 1.49
N ASN A 116 4.30 -48.91 1.99
CA ASN A 116 5.28 -48.26 2.89
C ASN A 116 5.84 -46.97 2.27
N LYS A 117 6.11 -46.96 0.96
CA LYS A 117 6.57 -45.76 0.22
C LYS A 117 5.47 -44.70 0.08
N ALA A 118 4.20 -45.08 -0.08
CA ALA A 118 3.08 -44.14 -0.07
C ALA A 118 2.84 -43.50 1.31
N GLN A 119 2.98 -44.29 2.38
CA GLN A 119 2.97 -43.79 3.76
C GLN A 119 4.13 -42.82 4.00
N ALA A 120 5.34 -43.16 3.55
CA ALA A 120 6.53 -42.30 3.64
C ALA A 120 6.33 -40.95 2.92
N GLN A 121 5.71 -40.94 1.73
CA GLN A 121 5.38 -39.71 1.00
C GLN A 121 4.36 -38.84 1.75
N THR A 122 3.34 -39.48 2.35
CA THR A 122 2.32 -38.80 3.17
C THR A 122 2.94 -38.13 4.39
N ILE A 123 3.78 -38.84 5.14
CA ILE A 123 4.49 -38.31 6.31
C ILE A 123 5.43 -37.16 5.90
N ASN A 124 6.23 -37.34 4.85
CA ASN A 124 7.16 -36.30 4.38
C ASN A 124 6.44 -35.03 3.90
N THR A 125 5.23 -35.16 3.35
CA THR A 125 4.41 -33.99 2.95
C THR A 125 3.92 -33.23 4.19
N ALA A 126 3.42 -33.93 5.21
CA ALA A 126 3.02 -33.31 6.48
C ALA A 126 4.20 -32.63 7.20
N VAL A 127 5.41 -33.21 7.14
CA VAL A 127 6.64 -32.58 7.63
C VAL A 127 6.98 -31.32 6.83
N ALA A 128 6.93 -31.37 5.50
CA ALA A 128 7.22 -30.22 4.65
C ALA A 128 6.23 -29.07 4.86
N ASP A 129 4.93 -29.36 4.97
CA ASP A 129 3.89 -28.37 5.25
C ASP A 129 4.04 -27.74 6.63
N TYR A 130 4.35 -28.54 7.65
CA TYR A 130 4.65 -28.04 9.01
C TYR A 130 5.91 -27.16 9.02
N GLN A 131 6.99 -27.59 8.37
CA GLN A 131 8.24 -26.80 8.25
C GLN A 131 7.99 -25.46 7.55
N LYS A 132 7.21 -25.46 6.47
CA LYS A 132 6.80 -24.24 5.78
C LYS A 132 5.97 -23.33 6.70
N ALA A 133 4.97 -23.88 7.38
CA ALA A 133 4.13 -23.11 8.31
C ALA A 133 4.96 -22.50 9.46
N LYS A 134 5.90 -23.27 10.01
CA LYS A 134 6.87 -22.89 11.05
C LYS A 134 7.83 -21.79 10.57
N ALA A 135 8.29 -21.85 9.32
CA ALA A 135 9.12 -20.82 8.70
C ALA A 135 8.36 -19.51 8.40
N GLU A 136 7.09 -19.60 8.00
CA GLU A 136 6.23 -18.42 7.78
C GLU A 136 5.72 -17.79 9.11
N PHE A 137 5.75 -18.55 10.21
CA PHE A 137 5.13 -18.14 11.49
C PHE A 137 5.70 -16.84 12.11
N PRO A 138 7.03 -16.58 12.12
CA PRO A 138 7.57 -15.30 12.59
C PRO A 138 7.03 -14.10 11.81
N GLN A 139 7.01 -14.18 10.47
CA GLN A 139 6.48 -13.10 9.62
C GLN A 139 4.99 -12.86 9.86
N LYS A 140 4.20 -13.93 10.07
CA LYS A 140 2.77 -13.81 10.42
C LYS A 140 2.57 -13.15 11.79
N GLN A 141 3.44 -13.42 12.76
CA GLN A 141 3.38 -12.74 14.07
C GLN A 141 3.77 -11.26 13.98
N GLU A 142 4.80 -10.90 13.21
CA GLU A 142 5.17 -9.49 12.97
C GLU A 142 4.03 -8.72 12.30
N GLN A 143 3.42 -9.31 11.26
CA GLN A 143 2.28 -8.71 10.57
C GLN A 143 1.06 -8.58 11.51
N TYR A 144 0.73 -9.61 12.29
CA TYR A 144 -0.32 -9.55 13.31
C TYR A 144 -0.09 -8.43 14.33
N ASN A 145 1.13 -8.25 14.84
CA ASN A 145 1.44 -7.20 15.81
C ASN A 145 1.19 -5.81 15.22
N LYS A 146 1.65 -5.59 13.98
CA LYS A 146 1.42 -4.34 13.23
C LYS A 146 -0.06 -4.07 12.97
N ASP A 147 -0.81 -5.10 12.57
CA ASP A 147 -2.26 -4.99 12.33
C ASP A 147 -3.03 -4.77 13.62
N PHE A 148 -2.55 -5.30 14.75
CA PHE A 148 -3.15 -5.10 16.07
C PHE A 148 -2.90 -3.67 16.61
N GLU A 149 -1.72 -3.11 16.39
CA GLU A 149 -1.41 -1.70 16.67
C GLU A 149 -2.27 -0.76 15.80
N LYS A 150 -2.39 -1.06 14.50
CA LYS A 150 -3.28 -0.33 13.57
C LYS A 150 -4.74 -0.40 14.03
N TYR A 151 -5.24 -1.60 14.36
CA TYR A 151 -6.59 -1.79 14.92
C TYR A 151 -6.84 -0.95 16.19
N GLN A 152 -5.87 -0.87 17.12
CA GLN A 152 -6.02 -0.03 18.31
C GLN A 152 -6.07 1.47 18.00
N SER A 153 -5.38 1.92 16.94
CA SER A 153 -5.47 3.29 16.42
C SER A 153 -6.84 3.55 15.79
N ASP A 154 -7.29 2.62 14.95
CA ASP A 154 -8.52 2.73 14.16
C ASP A 154 -9.77 2.70 15.04
N VAL A 155 -9.75 1.94 16.15
CA VAL A 155 -10.83 1.99 17.14
C VAL A 155 -10.92 3.38 17.78
N LYS A 156 -9.81 4.05 18.08
CA LYS A 156 -9.84 5.41 18.68
C LYS A 156 -10.39 6.43 17.69
N GLU A 157 -9.97 6.36 16.43
CA GLU A 157 -10.50 7.20 15.34
C GLU A 157 -12.00 6.94 15.13
N TYR A 158 -12.40 5.66 15.04
CA TYR A 158 -13.80 5.26 14.87
C TYR A 158 -14.71 5.80 15.98
N GLU A 159 -14.34 5.64 17.25
CA GLU A 159 -15.17 6.13 18.37
C GLU A 159 -15.28 7.67 18.35
N ALA A 160 -14.22 8.39 17.98
CA ALA A 160 -14.25 9.85 17.84
C ALA A 160 -15.14 10.30 16.66
N GLN A 161 -15.03 9.65 15.50
CA GLN A 161 -15.92 9.89 14.35
C GLN A 161 -17.37 9.57 14.68
N LYS A 162 -17.61 8.46 15.39
CA LYS A 162 -18.95 8.02 15.75
C LYS A 162 -19.60 8.99 16.74
N ALA A 163 -18.87 9.44 17.76
CA ALA A 163 -19.35 10.44 18.70
C ALA A 163 -19.70 11.78 18.01
N ALA A 164 -18.82 12.26 17.12
CA ALA A 164 -19.06 13.46 16.34
C ALA A 164 -20.30 13.36 15.43
N TYR A 165 -20.47 12.23 14.75
CA TYR A 165 -21.60 11.96 13.85
C TYR A 165 -22.94 11.80 14.58
N GLU A 166 -22.98 11.07 15.71
CA GLU A 166 -24.20 10.97 16.51
C GLU A 166 -24.60 12.32 17.12
N GLN A 167 -23.63 13.14 17.55
CA GLN A 167 -23.91 14.50 18.03
C GLN A 167 -24.41 15.42 16.89
N TYR A 168 -23.79 15.39 15.71
CA TYR A 168 -24.25 16.16 14.56
C TYR A 168 -25.69 15.80 14.15
N LYS A 169 -26.02 14.50 14.03
CA LYS A 169 -27.39 14.05 13.75
C LYS A 169 -28.39 14.53 14.81
N LYS A 170 -28.01 14.49 16.09
CA LYS A 170 -28.85 14.98 17.19
C LYS A 170 -29.10 16.49 17.07
N GLU A 171 -28.07 17.28 16.77
CA GLU A 171 -28.18 18.72 16.59
C GLU A 171 -29.02 19.11 15.35
N VAL A 172 -28.85 18.38 14.23
CA VAL A 172 -29.74 18.49 13.07
C VAL A 172 -31.18 18.19 13.48
N ALA A 173 -31.45 17.03 14.10
CA ALA A 173 -32.81 16.64 14.51
C ALA A 173 -33.46 17.69 15.42
N GLN A 174 -32.73 18.15 16.45
CA GLN A 174 -33.20 19.12 17.45
C GLN A 174 -33.24 20.57 16.93
N GLY A 175 -32.60 20.89 15.79
CA GLY A 175 -32.54 22.26 15.27
C GLY A 175 -31.59 23.17 16.05
N LEU A 176 -30.53 22.59 16.62
CA LEU A 176 -29.48 23.33 17.34
C LEU A 176 -28.53 24.04 16.35
N ALA A 177 -27.62 24.88 16.87
CA ALA A 177 -26.79 25.79 16.07
C ALA A 177 -26.08 25.11 14.87
N SER A 178 -25.37 24.00 15.08
CA SER A 178 -24.68 23.27 14.01
C SER A 178 -25.64 22.54 13.06
N GLY A 179 -26.85 22.23 13.51
CA GLY A 179 -27.93 21.71 12.68
C GLY A 179 -28.39 22.68 11.59
N ARG A 180 -28.04 23.98 11.70
CA ARG A 180 -28.24 24.99 10.64
C ARG A 180 -27.52 24.63 9.34
N VAL A 181 -26.40 23.89 9.40
CA VAL A 181 -25.66 23.45 8.20
C VAL A 181 -26.55 22.63 7.25
N GLU A 182 -27.50 21.86 7.78
CA GLU A 182 -28.46 21.09 6.99
C GLU A 182 -29.82 21.78 6.87
N LYS A 183 -30.33 22.34 7.97
CA LYS A 183 -31.69 22.91 8.03
C LYS A 183 -31.85 24.33 7.49
N ALA A 184 -30.77 25.11 7.42
CA ALA A 184 -30.82 26.51 7.00
C ALA A 184 -30.07 26.80 5.69
N GLN A 185 -29.30 25.85 5.16
CA GLN A 185 -28.53 26.04 3.94
C GLN A 185 -29.42 26.30 2.72
N GLY A 186 -29.33 27.53 2.22
CA GLY A 186 -29.93 27.98 0.97
C GLY A 186 -28.91 28.35 -0.11
N LEU A 187 -27.62 28.43 0.25
CA LEU A 187 -26.52 28.63 -0.70
C LEU A 187 -26.06 27.29 -1.29
N VAL A 188 -26.04 27.22 -2.61
CA VAL A 188 -25.29 26.22 -3.38
C VAL A 188 -24.23 27.00 -4.15
N PHE A 189 -22.98 26.85 -3.75
CA PHE A 189 -21.82 27.52 -4.31
C PHE A 189 -20.59 26.67 -4.03
N ILE A 190 -20.29 25.71 -4.91
CA ILE A 190 -19.29 24.64 -4.63
C ILE A 190 -18.37 24.27 -5.80
N ASN A 191 -18.80 24.45 -7.05
CA ASN A 191 -18.00 24.08 -8.21
C ASN A 191 -18.36 24.99 -9.38
N GLU A 192 -17.47 25.90 -9.75
CA GLU A 192 -17.64 26.83 -10.88
C GLU A 192 -16.43 26.80 -11.84
N PRO A 193 -16.13 25.63 -12.44
CA PRO A 193 -14.93 25.41 -13.25
C PRO A 193 -15.00 26.09 -14.63
N GLU A 194 -16.10 26.77 -14.94
CA GLU A 194 -16.27 27.57 -16.16
C GLU A 194 -16.23 29.09 -15.88
N ALA A 195 -16.10 29.49 -14.60
CA ALA A 195 -16.00 30.88 -14.22
C ALA A 195 -14.74 31.55 -14.80
N LYS A 196 -14.85 32.84 -15.09
CA LYS A 196 -13.75 33.67 -15.63
C LYS A 196 -13.55 34.92 -14.77
N LEU A 197 -12.32 35.42 -14.75
CA LEU A 197 -11.83 36.51 -13.92
C LEU A 197 -11.84 37.87 -14.63
N SER A 198 -12.25 38.90 -13.90
CA SER A 198 -11.92 40.30 -14.14
C SER A 198 -11.36 40.89 -12.84
N ILE A 199 -10.17 41.49 -12.90
CA ILE A 199 -9.39 41.87 -11.71
C ILE A 199 -9.04 43.36 -11.77
N GLU A 200 -9.39 44.09 -10.72
CA GLU A 200 -9.08 45.51 -10.52
C GLU A 200 -8.17 45.69 -9.29
N GLY A 201 -7.28 46.69 -9.33
CA GLY A 201 -6.37 47.05 -8.24
C GLY A 201 -5.01 46.34 -8.22
N VAL A 202 -4.87 45.18 -8.89
CA VAL A 202 -3.57 44.50 -9.02
C VAL A 202 -2.66 45.24 -10.01
N ASN A 203 -1.44 45.59 -9.56
CA ASN A 203 -0.42 46.27 -10.37
C ASN A 203 0.91 45.49 -10.51
N GLN A 204 0.98 44.25 -10.03
CA GLN A 204 2.17 43.40 -10.06
C GLN A 204 1.78 41.94 -10.35
N TYR A 205 1.39 41.65 -11.59
CA TYR A 205 1.13 40.29 -12.07
C TYR A 205 2.45 39.56 -12.26
N LEU A 206 2.54 38.30 -11.81
CA LEU A 206 3.70 37.46 -12.08
C LEU A 206 3.77 37.17 -13.58
N THR A 207 4.94 37.23 -14.19
CA THR A 207 5.11 36.86 -15.60
C THR A 207 4.89 35.35 -15.80
N LYS A 208 4.37 34.95 -16.96
CA LYS A 208 4.23 33.53 -17.31
C LYS A 208 5.58 32.80 -17.41
N GLU A 209 6.67 33.52 -17.66
CA GLU A 209 8.05 33.00 -17.62
C GLU A 209 8.48 32.68 -16.20
N ALA A 210 8.33 33.62 -15.25
CA ALA A 210 8.58 33.36 -13.84
C ALA A 210 7.68 32.24 -13.29
N ARG A 211 6.39 32.22 -13.62
CA ARG A 211 5.49 31.10 -13.25
C ARG A 211 6.04 29.74 -13.72
N GLN A 212 6.60 29.66 -14.94
CA GLN A 212 7.17 28.43 -15.47
C GLN A 212 8.50 28.04 -14.80
N LYS A 213 9.37 29.01 -14.53
CA LYS A 213 10.65 28.83 -13.80
C LYS A 213 10.44 28.20 -12.43
N HIS A 214 9.42 28.64 -11.69
CA HIS A 214 9.13 28.20 -10.32
C HIS A 214 8.15 27.01 -10.22
N ALA A 215 7.54 26.56 -11.33
CA ALA A 215 6.49 25.53 -11.34
C ALA A 215 6.94 24.10 -10.94
N THR A 216 8.25 23.85 -10.80
CA THR A 216 8.81 22.54 -10.38
C THR A 216 9.44 22.58 -9.00
N GLU A 217 9.35 23.71 -8.30
CA GLU A 217 9.87 23.85 -6.94
C GLU A 217 8.95 23.17 -5.91
N ASP A 218 9.47 22.99 -4.70
CA ASP A 218 8.61 22.68 -3.56
C ASP A 218 7.62 23.83 -3.31
N ILE A 219 6.42 23.53 -2.79
CA ILE A 219 5.36 24.52 -2.60
C ILE A 219 5.81 25.69 -1.71
N LEU A 220 6.63 25.44 -0.69
CA LEU A 220 7.15 26.51 0.17
C LEU A 220 8.15 27.39 -0.58
N GLN A 221 8.98 26.81 -1.45
CA GLN A 221 9.94 27.57 -2.27
C GLN A 221 9.24 28.38 -3.38
N GLN A 222 8.15 27.85 -3.95
CA GLN A 222 7.31 28.58 -4.90
C GLN A 222 6.64 29.83 -4.25
N TYR A 223 6.43 29.83 -2.93
CA TYR A 223 5.94 31.01 -2.19
C TYR A 223 7.03 31.75 -1.40
N ASN A 224 8.30 31.35 -1.54
CA ASN A 224 9.42 32.08 -0.96
C ASN A 224 9.65 33.37 -1.77
N THR A 225 9.13 34.48 -1.26
CA THR A 225 9.18 35.78 -1.95
C THR A 225 10.60 36.28 -2.23
N ASP A 226 11.60 35.82 -1.48
CA ASP A 226 13.02 36.19 -1.67
C ASP A 226 13.58 35.65 -3.00
N ASN A 227 12.97 34.59 -3.56
CA ASN A 227 13.36 34.00 -4.85
C ASN A 227 12.86 34.81 -6.07
N TYR A 228 12.08 35.87 -5.85
CA TYR A 228 11.46 36.70 -6.88
C TYR A 228 11.99 38.14 -6.87
N THR A 229 12.16 38.69 -8.06
CA THR A 229 12.71 40.04 -8.29
C THR A 229 11.72 40.93 -9.01
N ALA A 230 12.00 42.23 -9.14
CA ALA A 230 11.12 43.16 -9.85
C ALA A 230 10.88 42.77 -11.32
N SER A 231 11.84 42.12 -11.99
CA SER A 231 11.70 41.64 -13.37
C SER A 231 10.77 40.44 -13.53
N ASP A 232 10.45 39.73 -12.45
CA ASP A 232 9.51 38.61 -12.48
C ASP A 232 8.04 39.09 -12.55
N PHE A 233 7.78 40.40 -12.38
CA PHE A 233 6.45 41.01 -12.36
C PHE A 233 6.21 42.04 -13.48
N THR A 234 4.94 42.26 -13.82
CA THR A 234 4.46 43.23 -14.82
C THR A 234 3.14 43.86 -14.39
N GLN A 235 2.89 45.12 -14.78
CA GLN A 235 1.61 45.80 -14.54
C GLN A 235 0.49 45.29 -15.46
N ALA A 236 0.84 44.87 -16.68
CA ALA A 236 -0.13 44.36 -17.65
C ALA A 236 -0.38 42.86 -17.40
N ASN A 237 -1.63 42.50 -17.10
CA ASN A 237 -2.03 41.11 -16.82
C ASN A 237 -1.72 40.18 -18.01
N PRO A 238 -0.85 39.15 -17.86
CA PRO A 238 -0.50 38.22 -18.93
C PRO A 238 -1.42 36.97 -18.96
N TYR A 239 -2.37 36.82 -18.04
CA TYR A 239 -3.25 35.66 -17.88
C TYR A 239 -4.56 35.84 -18.65
N ASP A 240 -5.06 34.76 -19.25
CA ASP A 240 -6.41 34.74 -19.83
C ASP A 240 -7.45 34.73 -18.70
N PRO A 241 -8.60 35.42 -18.81
CA PRO A 241 -9.68 35.36 -17.82
C PRO A 241 -10.10 33.96 -17.35
N LYS A 242 -9.88 32.91 -18.15
CA LYS A 242 -10.25 31.51 -17.89
C LYS A 242 -9.09 30.67 -17.32
N GLU A 243 -8.00 31.27 -16.83
CA GLU A 243 -6.91 30.56 -16.17
C GLU A 243 -6.57 31.14 -14.79
N ASP A 244 -6.00 30.30 -13.92
CA ASP A 244 -5.49 30.72 -12.61
C ASP A 244 -4.42 31.80 -12.75
N THR A 245 -4.62 32.91 -12.04
CA THR A 245 -3.90 34.17 -12.24
C THR A 245 -2.97 34.46 -11.06
N TRP A 246 -1.69 34.70 -11.33
CA TRP A 246 -0.66 34.91 -10.31
C TRP A 246 -0.24 36.39 -10.19
N PHE A 247 -0.12 36.89 -8.96
CA PHE A 247 0.29 38.27 -8.70
C PHE A 247 0.88 38.45 -7.29
N LYS A 248 1.58 39.57 -7.07
CA LYS A 248 2.03 40.02 -5.73
C LYS A 248 1.00 41.02 -5.18
N MET A 249 0.33 40.67 -4.07
CA MET A 249 -0.43 41.63 -3.27
C MET A 249 0.51 42.49 -2.43
N LYS A 250 0.08 43.72 -2.13
CA LYS A 250 0.78 44.67 -1.27
C LYS A 250 -0.11 45.06 -0.09
N VAL A 251 0.49 45.23 1.08
CA VAL A 251 -0.24 45.59 2.30
C VAL A 251 -0.96 46.93 2.14
N GLY A 252 -2.24 46.95 2.53
CA GLY A 252 -3.13 48.11 2.48
C GLY A 252 -3.86 48.34 1.15
N ASP A 253 -3.40 47.74 0.05
CA ASP A 253 -4.04 47.90 -1.26
C ASP A 253 -5.18 46.86 -1.41
N GLN A 254 -6.41 47.33 -1.58
CA GLN A 254 -7.57 46.46 -1.86
C GLN A 254 -7.63 46.13 -3.35
N ILE A 255 -7.89 44.85 -3.66
CA ILE A 255 -8.21 44.37 -5.01
C ILE A 255 -9.69 43.96 -5.07
N SER A 256 -10.29 44.09 -6.25
CA SER A 256 -11.68 43.69 -6.53
C SER A 256 -11.65 42.67 -7.66
N VAL A 257 -12.15 41.47 -7.39
CA VAL A 257 -12.24 40.38 -8.37
C VAL A 257 -13.70 40.12 -8.70
N THR A 258 -14.06 40.27 -9.96
CA THR A 258 -15.36 39.85 -10.49
C THR A 258 -15.22 38.52 -11.21
N TYR A 259 -16.07 37.58 -10.81
CA TYR A 259 -16.25 36.28 -11.43
C TYR A 259 -17.62 36.23 -12.11
N ASP A 260 -17.66 35.98 -13.41
CA ASP A 260 -18.89 35.71 -14.16
C ASP A 260 -18.77 34.41 -14.96
N ASN A 261 -19.80 34.06 -15.74
CA ASN A 261 -20.01 32.71 -16.27
C ASN A 261 -20.24 31.65 -15.16
N ILE A 262 -20.98 32.04 -14.12
CA ILE A 262 -21.39 31.16 -13.00
C ILE A 262 -22.52 30.25 -13.49
N VAL A 263 -22.33 28.94 -13.45
CA VAL A 263 -23.23 27.94 -14.06
C VAL A 263 -24.01 27.13 -13.03
N ASN A 264 -23.38 26.70 -11.93
CA ASN A 264 -23.94 25.71 -10.99
C ASN A 264 -24.56 26.31 -9.70
N SER A 265 -24.32 27.59 -9.43
CA SER A 265 -24.60 28.20 -8.12
C SER A 265 -25.95 28.92 -8.01
N LYS A 266 -26.54 28.88 -6.81
CA LYS A 266 -27.80 29.55 -6.46
C LYS A 266 -27.87 29.92 -4.97
N TYR A 267 -28.70 30.89 -4.62
CA TYR A 267 -29.06 31.22 -3.24
C TYR A 267 -30.59 31.34 -3.09
N ASN A 268 -31.20 30.57 -2.19
CA ASN A 268 -32.66 30.54 -1.97
C ASN A 268 -33.44 30.47 -3.31
N ASP A 269 -33.08 29.48 -4.14
CA ASP A 269 -33.57 29.22 -5.50
C ASP A 269 -33.34 30.31 -6.56
N LYS A 270 -32.73 31.46 -6.22
CA LYS A 270 -32.25 32.45 -7.19
C LYS A 270 -30.91 31.99 -7.75
N LYS A 271 -30.79 31.84 -9.08
CA LYS A 271 -29.52 31.56 -9.74
C LYS A 271 -28.53 32.71 -9.51
N ILE A 272 -27.29 32.36 -9.16
CA ILE A 272 -26.17 33.30 -9.09
C ILE A 272 -25.60 33.42 -10.50
N SER A 273 -25.44 34.66 -10.99
CA SER A 273 -24.89 34.97 -12.32
C SER A 273 -23.44 35.43 -12.28
N LYS A 274 -23.06 36.07 -11.17
CA LYS A 274 -21.79 36.74 -10.95
C LYS A 274 -21.48 36.79 -9.45
N VAL A 275 -20.20 36.70 -9.11
CA VAL A 275 -19.68 36.88 -7.75
C VAL A 275 -18.63 37.99 -7.78
N LYS A 276 -18.63 38.90 -6.81
CA LYS A 276 -17.54 39.86 -6.62
C LYS A 276 -16.88 39.56 -5.27
N ILE A 277 -15.56 39.40 -5.26
CA ILE A 277 -14.78 39.18 -4.04
C ILE A 277 -13.74 40.29 -3.94
N ASN A 278 -13.84 41.08 -2.87
CA ASN A 278 -12.80 42.03 -2.49
C ASN A 278 -11.77 41.29 -1.63
N TYR A 279 -10.47 41.59 -1.82
CA TYR A 279 -9.39 41.11 -0.95
C TYR A 279 -8.46 42.26 -0.59
N THR A 280 -8.06 42.36 0.67
CA THR A 280 -7.08 43.35 1.16
C THR A 280 -6.05 42.64 2.04
N LEU A 281 -4.77 42.73 1.66
CA LEU A 281 -3.67 42.23 2.49
C LEU A 281 -3.44 43.23 3.64
N ASN A 282 -3.65 42.80 4.88
CA ASN A 282 -3.48 43.64 6.07
C ASN A 282 -2.04 43.57 6.62
N SER A 283 -1.40 42.41 6.50
CA SER A 283 -0.01 42.16 6.94
C SER A 283 0.59 40.97 6.19
N SER A 284 1.92 40.85 6.20
CA SER A 284 2.68 39.72 5.66
C SER A 284 3.72 39.23 6.67
N THR A 285 4.26 38.03 6.46
CA THR A 285 5.41 37.49 7.18
C THR A 285 6.76 37.94 6.61
N ASN A 286 6.75 38.63 5.45
CA ASN A 286 7.95 39.19 4.84
C ASN A 286 8.14 40.68 5.15
N ASN A 287 9.39 41.14 5.08
CA ASN A 287 9.75 42.54 5.32
C ASN A 287 9.46 43.50 4.15
N GLU A 288 8.90 42.99 3.04
CA GLU A 288 8.46 43.82 1.91
C GLU A 288 7.03 44.37 2.07
N GLY A 289 6.26 43.84 3.04
CA GLY A 289 4.82 44.12 3.12
C GLY A 289 4.08 43.59 1.89
N SER A 290 4.48 42.42 1.40
CA SER A 290 3.94 41.81 0.18
C SER A 290 3.67 40.31 0.35
N ALA A 291 2.80 39.74 -0.50
CA ALA A 291 2.60 38.29 -0.55
C ALA A 291 2.34 37.85 -1.98
N LEU A 292 2.86 36.67 -2.36
CA LEU A 292 2.58 36.05 -3.64
C LEU A 292 1.22 35.33 -3.56
N VAL A 293 0.41 35.49 -4.59
CA VAL A 293 -0.93 34.95 -4.72
C VAL A 293 -1.05 34.11 -5.99
N ASN A 294 -1.66 32.94 -5.85
CA ASN A 294 -2.37 32.24 -6.92
C ASN A 294 -3.87 32.41 -6.70
N LEU A 295 -4.51 33.18 -7.57
CA LEU A 295 -5.96 33.39 -7.55
C LEU A 295 -6.60 32.39 -8.52
N PHE A 296 -7.42 31.50 -7.99
CA PHE A 296 -8.11 30.52 -8.81
C PHE A 296 -9.21 31.19 -9.64
N HIS A 297 -9.40 30.76 -10.89
CA HIS A 297 -10.49 31.27 -11.73
C HIS A 297 -11.87 30.72 -11.30
N ASP A 298 -11.91 29.55 -10.66
CA ASP A 298 -13.07 29.07 -9.91
C ASP A 298 -13.10 29.74 -8.52
N PRO A 299 -14.10 30.60 -8.22
CA PRO A 299 -14.18 31.33 -6.96
C PRO A 299 -14.41 30.42 -5.74
N THR A 300 -14.89 29.18 -5.91
CA THR A 300 -15.13 28.25 -4.79
C THR A 300 -13.84 27.65 -4.23
N LYS A 301 -12.74 27.76 -5.00
CA LYS A 301 -11.35 27.50 -4.58
C LYS A 301 -10.67 28.71 -3.96
N THR A 302 -11.25 29.90 -4.15
CA THR A 302 -10.81 31.19 -3.58
C THR A 302 -9.34 31.52 -3.87
N ILE A 303 -8.42 31.36 -2.90
CA ILE A 303 -7.06 31.91 -2.98
C ILE A 303 -6.01 31.00 -2.32
N PHE A 304 -4.86 30.83 -2.97
CA PHE A 304 -3.63 30.34 -2.32
C PHE A 304 -2.68 31.54 -2.20
N ILE A 305 -2.24 31.85 -0.98
CA ILE A 305 -1.35 32.96 -0.69
C ILE A 305 -0.16 32.53 0.17
N GLY A 306 1.00 33.13 -0.05
CA GLY A 306 2.19 32.86 0.74
C GLY A 306 3.29 33.91 0.60
N ALA A 307 4.21 33.89 1.55
CA ALA A 307 5.37 34.78 1.59
C ALA A 307 6.53 34.14 2.37
N GLN A 308 7.74 34.68 2.22
CA GLN A 308 8.84 34.36 3.13
C GLN A 308 8.44 34.67 4.59
N THR A 309 8.98 33.91 5.55
CA THR A 309 8.97 34.28 6.97
C THR A 309 10.31 34.94 7.30
N SER A 310 10.39 36.25 7.11
CA SER A 310 11.68 36.98 7.14
C SER A 310 12.23 37.17 8.56
N ASN A 311 11.38 37.10 9.59
CA ASN A 311 11.74 37.40 10.97
C ASN A 311 11.60 36.17 11.88
N ALA A 312 12.38 36.14 12.96
CA ALA A 312 12.23 35.15 14.03
C ALA A 312 11.14 35.58 15.04
N GLY A 313 10.76 34.69 15.94
CA GLY A 313 9.85 34.98 17.06
C GLY A 313 8.40 34.58 16.85
N ARG A 314 8.02 34.08 15.66
CA ARG A 314 6.69 33.49 15.36
C ARG A 314 5.52 34.47 15.52
N ASN A 315 5.77 35.78 15.47
CA ASN A 315 4.76 36.82 15.73
C ASN A 315 4.14 37.45 14.48
N ASP A 316 4.85 37.43 13.34
CA ASP A 316 4.33 37.95 12.08
C ASP A 316 3.30 36.99 11.45
N LYS A 317 2.38 37.53 10.66
CA LYS A 317 1.32 36.77 10.00
C LYS A 317 0.94 37.35 8.65
N ILE A 318 0.60 36.48 7.70
CA ILE A 318 -0.19 36.87 6.53
C ILE A 318 -1.62 37.05 7.03
N SER A 319 -2.24 38.18 6.70
CA SER A 319 -3.60 38.51 7.10
C SER A 319 -4.34 39.11 5.91
N VAL A 320 -5.48 38.54 5.54
CA VAL A 320 -6.28 39.00 4.39
C VAL A 320 -7.72 39.19 4.82
N THR A 321 -8.21 40.43 4.70
CA THR A 321 -9.64 40.74 4.81
C THR A 321 -10.30 40.47 3.46
N MET A 322 -11.46 39.82 3.46
CA MET A 322 -12.23 39.58 2.25
C MET A 322 -13.74 39.78 2.47
N GLN A 323 -14.44 40.11 1.39
CA GLN A 323 -15.89 40.28 1.36
C GLN A 323 -16.43 39.70 0.05
N ILE A 324 -17.48 38.88 0.12
CA ILE A 324 -18.09 38.17 -1.00
C ILE A 324 -19.48 38.74 -1.26
N ILE A 325 -19.76 39.13 -2.50
CA ILE A 325 -21.05 39.66 -2.92
C ILE A 325 -21.56 38.82 -4.09
N PHE A 326 -22.71 38.18 -3.91
CA PHE A 326 -23.38 37.38 -4.94
C PHE A 326 -24.40 38.24 -5.70
N TYR A 327 -24.52 38.02 -7.01
CA TYR A 327 -25.47 38.75 -7.87
C TYR A 327 -26.47 37.81 -8.55
N ASP A 328 -27.72 38.25 -8.65
CA ASP A 328 -28.78 37.54 -9.38
C ASP A 328 -28.63 37.69 -10.91
N GLU A 329 -29.48 37.01 -11.69
CA GLU A 329 -29.45 37.09 -13.17
C GLU A 329 -29.79 38.48 -13.74
N ASN A 330 -30.38 39.37 -12.94
CA ASN A 330 -30.63 40.76 -13.32
C ASN A 330 -29.45 41.68 -12.98
N GLY A 331 -28.41 41.17 -12.30
CA GLY A 331 -27.24 41.92 -11.87
C GLY A 331 -27.42 42.69 -10.55
N ASN A 332 -28.45 42.40 -9.77
CA ASN A 332 -28.67 42.97 -8.43
C ASN A 332 -27.91 42.16 -7.37
N GLU A 333 -27.49 42.80 -6.28
CA GLU A 333 -26.90 42.12 -5.13
C GLU A 333 -27.96 41.27 -4.40
N ILE A 334 -27.57 40.04 -4.03
CA ILE A 334 -28.44 39.10 -3.34
C ILE A 334 -28.37 39.37 -1.83
N ASP A 335 -29.49 39.77 -1.26
CA ASP A 335 -29.66 39.94 0.20
C ASP A 335 -29.50 38.59 0.94
N LEU A 336 -28.53 38.56 1.86
CA LEU A 336 -28.20 37.39 2.69
C LEU A 336 -28.79 37.45 4.11
N SER A 337 -29.55 38.50 4.46
CA SER A 337 -30.13 38.71 5.80
C SER A 337 -31.09 37.60 6.27
N GLY A 338 -31.59 36.77 5.34
CA GLY A 338 -32.29 35.52 5.64
C GLY A 338 -31.45 34.47 6.39
N ASN A 339 -30.14 34.69 6.54
CA ASN A 339 -29.22 33.83 7.30
C ASN A 339 -29.16 32.39 6.77
N ASN A 340 -29.31 32.23 5.45
CA ASN A 340 -29.29 30.94 4.74
C ASN A 340 -27.96 30.62 4.04
N ALA A 341 -27.00 31.55 4.00
CA ALA A 341 -25.70 31.30 3.40
C ALA A 341 -24.77 30.68 4.43
N ILE A 342 -24.75 29.34 4.51
CA ILE A 342 -23.82 28.65 5.39
C ILE A 342 -22.53 28.36 4.59
N MET A 343 -21.42 28.96 4.98
CA MET A 343 -20.14 28.85 4.28
C MET A 343 -19.12 28.06 5.10
N SER A 344 -18.29 27.29 4.41
CA SER A 344 -17.21 26.48 4.98
C SER A 344 -16.04 27.35 5.42
N LEU A 345 -15.44 27.00 6.56
CA LEU A 345 -14.15 27.51 7.05
C LEU A 345 -13.31 26.28 7.42
N SER A 346 -13.02 25.46 6.40
CA SER A 346 -12.29 24.19 6.48
C SER A 346 -10.77 24.41 6.47
N SER A 347 -9.98 23.35 6.68
CA SER A 347 -8.50 23.40 6.59
C SER A 347 -7.88 24.43 7.54
N LEU A 348 -8.38 24.56 8.78
CA LEU A 348 -7.78 25.47 9.77
C LEU A 348 -6.73 24.70 10.58
N ASN A 349 -5.57 24.52 9.96
CA ASN A 349 -4.45 23.77 10.49
C ASN A 349 -3.80 24.46 11.71
N HIS A 350 -3.39 23.64 12.67
CA HIS A 350 -2.48 24.02 13.74
C HIS A 350 -1.44 22.91 13.85
N TRP A 351 -0.17 23.23 13.58
CA TRP A 351 0.95 22.32 13.81
C TRP A 351 2.05 22.95 14.64
N THR A 352 2.51 22.21 15.65
CA THR A 352 3.62 22.62 16.52
C THR A 352 4.82 21.69 16.27
N THR A 353 5.90 22.23 15.71
CA THR A 353 7.13 21.47 15.44
C THR A 353 8.38 22.27 15.84
N LYS A 354 9.57 21.71 15.58
CA LYS A 354 10.83 22.45 15.73
C LYS A 354 11.06 23.56 14.68
N TYR A 355 10.09 23.80 13.78
CA TYR A 355 10.15 24.82 12.71
C TYR A 355 8.98 25.83 12.76
N GLY A 356 8.14 25.78 13.80
CA GLY A 356 7.03 26.71 13.95
C GLY A 356 6.01 26.25 14.98
N ASP A 357 5.17 27.18 15.39
CA ASP A 357 3.90 26.96 16.06
C ASP A 357 2.82 27.60 15.18
N HIS A 358 2.57 26.95 14.05
CA HIS A 358 1.78 27.50 12.96
C HIS A 358 0.31 27.38 13.27
N VAL A 359 -0.45 28.46 13.10
CA VAL A 359 -1.88 28.50 13.37
C VAL A 359 -2.61 29.26 12.27
N GLU A 360 -3.55 28.59 11.62
CA GLU A 360 -4.52 29.19 10.71
C GLU A 360 -5.78 29.62 11.48
N LYS A 361 -6.28 30.82 11.16
CA LYS A 361 -7.38 31.46 11.91
C LYS A 361 -8.32 32.23 11.00
N VAL A 362 -9.57 32.41 11.47
CA VAL A 362 -10.53 33.34 10.84
C VAL A 362 -11.19 34.23 11.89
N ASN A 363 -11.12 35.54 11.73
CA ASN A 363 -11.98 36.50 12.42
C ASN A 363 -13.22 36.74 11.54
N LEU A 364 -14.41 36.45 12.08
CA LEU A 364 -15.66 36.47 11.30
C LEU A 364 -16.25 37.88 11.11
N GLY A 365 -15.79 38.89 11.85
CA GLY A 365 -16.50 40.17 11.93
C GLY A 365 -17.93 39.96 12.45
N ASP A 366 -18.91 40.53 11.75
CA ASP A 366 -20.33 40.43 12.11
C ASP A 366 -21.01 39.14 11.59
N ASN A 367 -20.28 38.31 10.83
CA ASN A 367 -20.72 36.96 10.47
C ASN A 367 -20.74 36.03 11.70
N GLU A 368 -21.56 34.98 11.67
CA GLU A 368 -21.83 34.17 12.87
C GLU A 368 -21.19 32.78 12.79
N PHE A 369 -20.40 32.41 13.81
CA PHE A 369 -19.73 31.11 13.85
C PHE A 369 -20.72 29.96 14.03
N VAL A 370 -20.55 28.92 13.22
CA VAL A 370 -21.26 27.65 13.33
C VAL A 370 -20.23 26.57 13.66
N LYS A 371 -20.14 26.21 14.96
CA LYS A 371 -19.27 25.14 15.45
C LYS A 371 -19.61 23.81 14.78
N ILE A 372 -18.61 23.04 14.40
CA ILE A 372 -18.78 21.68 13.88
C ILE A 372 -18.54 20.65 15.00
N PRO A 373 -19.46 19.71 15.26
CA PRO A 373 -19.29 18.69 16.29
C PRO A 373 -18.05 17.83 16.09
N GLY A 374 -17.27 17.62 17.15
CA GLY A 374 -16.02 16.87 17.09
C GLY A 374 -14.86 17.57 16.36
N SER A 375 -15.04 18.81 15.89
CA SER A 375 -13.95 19.62 15.35
C SER A 375 -13.03 20.15 16.45
N SER A 376 -11.74 20.20 16.14
CA SER A 376 -10.69 20.87 16.93
C SER A 376 -10.83 22.39 16.93
N VAL A 377 -11.47 22.96 15.89
CA VAL A 377 -11.68 24.40 15.73
C VAL A 377 -12.78 24.89 16.67
N ASP A 378 -12.51 25.95 17.44
CA ASP A 378 -13.51 26.63 18.27
C ASP A 378 -13.33 28.15 18.26
N LEU A 379 -14.26 28.87 18.89
CA LEU A 379 -14.22 30.32 19.03
C LEU A 379 -13.33 30.74 20.21
N HIS A 380 -12.37 31.62 19.94
CA HIS A 380 -11.38 32.11 20.89
C HIS A 380 -11.31 33.64 20.81
N GLY A 381 -12.14 34.31 21.63
CA GLY A 381 -12.36 35.75 21.50
C GLY A 381 -13.10 36.05 20.20
N ASN A 382 -12.43 36.74 19.27
CA ASN A 382 -13.01 37.13 17.97
C ASN A 382 -12.50 36.26 16.80
N GLU A 383 -11.60 35.31 17.05
CA GLU A 383 -11.01 34.43 16.04
C GLU A 383 -11.49 32.99 16.26
N ILE A 384 -11.77 32.24 15.19
CA ILE A 384 -11.90 30.78 15.23
C ILE A 384 -10.59 30.14 14.77
N TYR A 385 -10.15 29.11 15.49
CA TYR A 385 -8.98 28.28 15.16
C TYR A 385 -8.93 27.04 16.07
N SER A 386 -8.02 26.11 15.82
CA SER A 386 -7.75 25.03 16.78
C SER A 386 -6.81 25.53 17.89
N ALA A 387 -7.22 25.53 19.15
CA ALA A 387 -6.37 25.99 20.26
C ALA A 387 -5.13 25.11 20.53
N LYS A 388 -5.05 23.91 19.94
CA LYS A 388 -3.95 22.96 20.06
C LYS A 388 -3.60 22.39 18.68
N ASP A 389 -2.43 21.76 18.58
CA ASP A 389 -2.06 20.97 17.40
C ASP A 389 -3.20 20.00 17.00
N ASN A 390 -3.63 20.11 15.75
CA ASN A 390 -4.59 19.22 15.11
C ASN A 390 -3.97 18.43 13.94
N GLN A 391 -2.66 18.59 13.69
CA GLN A 391 -1.96 17.98 12.57
C GLN A 391 -1.37 16.61 12.92
N TYR A 392 -0.91 16.40 14.15
CA TYR A 392 -0.12 15.22 14.53
C TYR A 392 -0.66 14.51 15.78
N LYS A 393 -0.99 13.22 15.66
CA LYS A 393 -1.31 12.35 16.81
C LYS A 393 -0.19 12.34 17.86
N ALA A 394 1.06 12.49 17.44
CA ALA A 394 2.22 12.60 18.34
C ALA A 394 2.16 13.83 19.26
N ASN A 395 1.48 14.90 18.82
CA ASN A 395 1.28 16.14 19.57
C ASN A 395 -0.10 16.18 20.28
N GLY A 396 -0.89 15.11 20.20
CA GLY A 396 -2.19 14.98 20.85
C GLY A 396 -3.41 15.19 19.95
N ALA A 397 -3.23 15.37 18.63
CA ALA A 397 -4.34 15.40 17.69
C ALA A 397 -5.09 14.05 17.64
N THR A 398 -6.38 14.08 17.31
CA THR A 398 -7.21 12.86 17.18
C THR A 398 -6.88 12.09 15.90
N PHE A 399 -6.68 12.81 14.80
CA PHE A 399 -6.32 12.31 13.48
C PHE A 399 -5.01 12.96 13.04
N ASN A 400 -4.26 12.34 12.13
CA ASN A 400 -3.16 13.04 11.45
C ASN A 400 -3.74 13.86 10.28
N GLY A 401 -3.21 15.06 10.05
CA GLY A 401 -3.56 15.88 8.88
C GLY A 401 -2.79 15.49 7.62
N ASP A 402 -1.52 15.10 7.79
CA ASP A 402 -0.60 14.77 6.71
C ASP A 402 -0.95 13.48 5.92
N GLY A 403 -0.56 13.47 4.64
CA GLY A 403 -0.49 12.28 3.81
C GLY A 403 -1.77 11.96 3.02
N ALA A 404 -1.78 10.80 2.36
CA ALA A 404 -2.88 10.45 1.47
C ALA A 404 -4.20 10.13 2.19
N ASP A 405 -4.13 9.74 3.47
CA ASP A 405 -5.26 9.33 4.30
C ASP A 405 -5.50 10.31 5.48
N GLY A 406 -4.74 11.41 5.53
CA GLY A 406 -4.87 12.43 6.56
C GLY A 406 -6.17 13.23 6.44
N TRP A 407 -6.63 13.83 7.54
CA TRP A 407 -7.91 14.55 7.57
C TRP A 407 -7.93 15.74 6.59
N ASP A 408 -6.76 16.31 6.31
CA ASP A 408 -6.57 17.49 5.47
C ASP A 408 -6.16 17.14 4.01
N ALA A 409 -6.28 15.88 3.63
CA ALA A 409 -5.97 15.45 2.28
C ALA A 409 -6.96 16.08 1.26
N VAL A 410 -6.50 17.03 0.44
CA VAL A 410 -7.29 17.65 -0.63
C VAL A 410 -6.94 17.14 -2.03
N ASN A 411 -7.89 17.26 -2.96
CA ASN A 411 -7.67 17.10 -4.40
C ASN A 411 -7.23 18.44 -5.04
N ALA A 412 -6.78 18.41 -6.30
CA ALA A 412 -6.36 19.62 -7.04
C ALA A 412 -7.52 20.60 -7.36
N ASP A 413 -8.76 20.14 -7.26
CA ASP A 413 -9.99 20.96 -7.33
C ASP A 413 -10.37 21.59 -5.98
N GLY A 414 -9.65 21.28 -4.89
CA GLY A 414 -9.93 21.76 -3.53
C GLY A 414 -10.93 20.90 -2.76
N THR A 415 -11.47 19.83 -3.35
CA THR A 415 -12.39 18.93 -2.63
C THR A 415 -11.63 18.13 -1.56
N PRO A 416 -12.11 18.08 -0.30
CA PRO A 416 -11.55 17.20 0.72
C PRO A 416 -11.77 15.73 0.36
N ARG A 417 -10.70 14.94 0.48
CA ARG A 417 -10.71 13.49 0.22
C ARG A 417 -11.12 12.68 1.45
N ALA A 418 -10.94 13.24 2.65
CA ALA A 418 -11.13 12.55 3.91
C ALA A 418 -12.54 12.78 4.49
N ALA A 419 -13.19 11.71 4.95
CA ALA A 419 -14.43 11.80 5.75
C ALA A 419 -14.20 12.48 7.12
N THR A 420 -12.94 12.59 7.56
CA THR A 420 -12.48 13.25 8.78
C THR A 420 -12.17 14.74 8.61
N ALA A 421 -12.32 15.32 7.41
CA ALA A 421 -12.03 16.75 7.15
C ALA A 421 -12.80 17.74 8.04
N TYR A 422 -13.91 17.31 8.65
CA TYR A 422 -14.63 18.08 9.67
C TYR A 422 -13.77 18.41 10.91
N TYR A 423 -12.70 17.64 11.16
CA TYR A 423 -11.87 17.77 12.36
C TYR A 423 -11.08 19.07 12.43
N GLY A 424 -10.64 19.61 11.28
CA GLY A 424 -10.01 20.92 11.17
C GLY A 424 -10.93 22.00 10.59
N ALA A 425 -12.25 21.85 10.73
CA ALA A 425 -13.22 22.73 10.08
C ALA A 425 -14.12 23.49 11.06
N GLY A 426 -14.37 24.75 10.73
CA GLY A 426 -15.52 25.53 11.19
C GLY A 426 -16.49 25.79 10.04
N ALA A 427 -17.56 26.53 10.35
CA ALA A 427 -18.43 27.14 9.35
C ALA A 427 -18.90 28.52 9.85
N MET A 428 -19.51 29.29 8.96
CA MET A 428 -20.18 30.54 9.30
C MET A 428 -21.56 30.63 8.66
N THR A 429 -22.49 31.28 9.36
CA THR A 429 -23.61 31.94 8.68
C THR A 429 -23.07 33.25 8.13
N TYR A 430 -22.86 33.29 6.81
CA TYR A 430 -22.38 34.45 6.09
C TYR A 430 -23.50 35.45 5.84
N LYS A 431 -23.25 36.73 6.14
CA LYS A 431 -24.25 37.81 6.10
C LYS A 431 -23.97 38.86 5.02
N GLY A 432 -22.88 38.70 4.25
CA GLY A 432 -22.40 39.70 3.28
C GLY A 432 -21.34 40.64 3.84
N GLU A 433 -21.01 40.52 5.14
CA GLU A 433 -20.05 41.38 5.82
C GLU A 433 -18.61 40.89 5.65
N PRO A 434 -17.59 41.78 5.76
CA PRO A 434 -16.19 41.37 5.69
C PRO A 434 -15.78 40.42 6.82
N PHE A 435 -14.85 39.52 6.51
CA PHE A 435 -14.16 38.64 7.46
C PHE A 435 -12.68 38.55 7.11
N THR A 436 -11.83 38.09 8.03
CA THR A 436 -10.36 38.09 7.86
C THR A 436 -9.79 36.72 8.17
N PHE A 437 -9.10 36.09 7.22
CA PHE A 437 -8.28 34.92 7.54
C PHE A 437 -6.83 35.33 7.82
N THR A 438 -6.15 34.59 8.70
CA THR A 438 -4.74 34.83 9.01
C THR A 438 -3.97 33.53 9.21
N VAL A 439 -2.72 33.50 8.76
CA VAL A 439 -1.79 32.40 9.00
C VAL A 439 -0.43 32.96 9.43
N GLY A 440 0.21 32.29 10.39
CA GLY A 440 1.52 32.68 10.90
C GLY A 440 2.01 31.72 11.98
N GLY A 441 3.17 32.02 12.56
CA GLY A 441 3.79 31.20 13.61
C GLY A 441 4.93 30.29 13.14
N ASN A 442 5.25 30.29 11.84
CA ASN A 442 6.46 29.66 11.30
C ASN A 442 7.73 30.27 11.94
N ASP A 443 8.80 29.48 12.01
CA ASP A 443 10.15 30.01 12.27
C ASP A 443 10.74 30.69 11.03
N GLN A 444 11.77 31.50 11.26
CA GLN A 444 12.46 32.27 10.22
C GLN A 444 12.98 31.37 9.09
N ASN A 445 12.84 31.84 7.84
CA ASN A 445 13.24 31.14 6.61
C ASN A 445 12.39 29.90 6.24
N LEU A 446 11.29 29.63 6.96
CA LEU A 446 10.25 28.70 6.51
C LEU A 446 9.07 29.51 5.95
N PRO A 447 8.91 29.62 4.62
CA PRO A 447 7.83 30.39 4.00
C PRO A 447 6.46 30.03 4.57
N THR A 448 5.66 31.05 4.86
CA THR A 448 4.30 30.89 5.36
C THR A 448 3.34 30.84 4.19
N THR A 449 2.47 29.84 4.16
CA THR A 449 1.51 29.56 3.08
C THR A 449 0.16 29.17 3.66
N ILE A 450 -0.92 29.54 2.98
CA ILE A 450 -2.28 29.04 3.23
C ILE A 450 -3.03 28.92 1.89
N TRP A 451 -3.75 27.81 1.71
CA TRP A 451 -4.82 27.73 0.71
C TRP A 451 -6.15 27.93 1.44
N PHE A 452 -6.60 29.17 1.49
CA PHE A 452 -7.88 29.49 2.08
C PHE A 452 -8.98 29.39 1.04
N ALA A 453 -9.93 28.48 1.24
CA ALA A 453 -11.12 28.32 0.41
C ALA A 453 -12.39 28.38 1.26
N THR A 454 -13.39 29.14 0.80
CA THR A 454 -14.71 29.22 1.45
C THR A 454 -15.83 29.12 0.43
N ASN A 455 -16.73 28.17 0.66
CA ASN A 455 -17.76 27.75 -0.29
C ASN A 455 -18.94 27.09 0.48
N SER A 456 -19.94 26.52 -0.20
CA SER A 456 -21.10 25.93 0.48
C SER A 456 -20.91 24.48 0.95
N ALA A 457 -19.77 23.83 0.68
CA ALA A 457 -19.49 22.48 1.19
C ALA A 457 -18.87 22.53 2.59
N VAL A 458 -19.73 22.70 3.58
CA VAL A 458 -19.34 22.58 4.98
C VAL A 458 -18.90 21.15 5.28
N ALA A 459 -17.67 20.99 5.79
CA ALA A 459 -17.17 19.71 6.26
C ALA A 459 -17.83 19.35 7.61
N VAL A 460 -18.77 18.40 7.58
CA VAL A 460 -19.48 17.88 8.78
C VAL A 460 -19.15 16.40 9.00
N PRO A 461 -19.24 15.88 10.24
CA PRO A 461 -19.07 14.47 10.53
C PRO A 461 -19.93 13.57 9.65
N LYS A 462 -19.33 12.49 9.14
CA LYS A 462 -19.99 11.46 8.33
C LYS A 462 -20.07 10.14 9.09
N ASP A 463 -20.93 9.23 8.65
CA ASP A 463 -21.03 7.90 9.26
C ASP A 463 -19.71 7.14 9.08
N PRO A 464 -19.01 6.72 10.16
CA PRO A 464 -17.79 5.92 10.04
C PRO A 464 -18.07 4.46 9.67
N GLY A 465 -19.35 4.05 9.58
CA GLY A 465 -19.73 2.70 9.19
C GLY A 465 -19.64 1.70 10.35
N ALA A 466 -19.11 0.50 10.07
CA ALA A 466 -18.94 -0.54 11.08
C ALA A 466 -17.65 -0.34 11.88
N LYS A 467 -17.69 -0.68 13.18
CA LYS A 467 -16.51 -0.66 14.04
C LYS A 467 -15.44 -1.63 13.50
N PRO A 468 -14.15 -1.26 13.47
CA PRO A 468 -13.07 -2.17 13.11
C PRO A 468 -13.11 -3.48 13.91
N THR A 469 -12.75 -4.58 13.26
CA THR A 469 -12.60 -5.90 13.90
C THR A 469 -11.14 -6.18 14.24
N PRO A 470 -10.83 -6.85 15.37
CA PRO A 470 -9.46 -7.23 15.68
C PRO A 470 -8.90 -8.23 14.64
N PRO A 471 -7.60 -8.19 14.33
CA PRO A 471 -6.98 -9.19 13.46
C PRO A 471 -6.98 -10.58 14.11
N GLU A 472 -7.05 -11.63 13.30
CA GLU A 472 -6.93 -13.01 13.77
C GLU A 472 -5.48 -13.32 14.16
N LYS A 473 -5.28 -13.84 15.37
CA LYS A 473 -3.95 -14.21 15.85
C LYS A 473 -3.48 -15.49 15.15
N PRO A 474 -2.30 -15.51 14.52
CA PRO A 474 -1.79 -16.73 13.90
C PRO A 474 -1.43 -17.77 14.96
N GLU A 475 -1.76 -19.03 14.68
CA GLU A 475 -1.40 -20.19 15.49
C GLU A 475 -0.63 -21.22 14.66
N LEU A 476 0.47 -21.74 15.19
CA LEU A 476 1.18 -22.87 14.58
C LEU A 476 0.64 -24.18 15.16
N LYS A 477 -0.10 -24.94 14.35
CA LYS A 477 -0.65 -26.24 14.73
C LYS A 477 0.30 -27.35 14.27
N LYS A 478 0.70 -28.23 15.18
CA LYS A 478 1.47 -29.43 14.88
C LYS A 478 0.51 -30.51 14.35
N PRO A 479 0.72 -31.07 13.14
CA PRO A 479 -0.03 -32.23 12.70
C PRO A 479 0.40 -33.51 13.45
N THR A 480 -0.56 -34.39 13.70
CA THR A 480 -0.34 -35.80 14.03
C THR A 480 -0.31 -36.58 12.70
N VAL A 481 0.68 -37.44 12.51
CA VAL A 481 0.81 -38.30 11.31
C VAL A 481 0.64 -39.76 11.70
N THR A 482 -0.09 -40.52 10.88
CA THR A 482 -0.41 -41.93 11.14
C THR A 482 0.31 -42.86 10.16
N TRP A 483 0.70 -44.04 10.63
CA TRP A 483 1.30 -45.10 9.82
C TRP A 483 0.86 -46.49 10.31
N HIS A 484 1.04 -47.54 9.52
CA HIS A 484 0.74 -48.93 9.90
C HIS A 484 1.83 -49.89 9.43
N LYS A 485 1.96 -51.03 10.13
CA LYS A 485 2.81 -52.15 9.67
C LYS A 485 2.15 -52.88 8.51
N ASN A 486 2.93 -53.26 7.49
CA ASN A 486 2.49 -54.12 6.40
C ASN A 486 2.96 -55.57 6.61
N LEU A 487 2.03 -56.51 6.48
CA LEU A 487 2.23 -57.95 6.67
C LEU A 487 1.90 -58.70 5.36
N VAL A 488 2.78 -59.61 4.95
CA VAL A 488 2.57 -60.52 3.80
C VAL A 488 2.41 -61.93 4.34
N VAL A 489 1.45 -62.69 3.81
CA VAL A 489 1.19 -64.08 4.20
C VAL A 489 1.46 -65.00 3.02
N GLU A 490 2.52 -65.80 3.11
CA GLU A 490 2.89 -66.79 2.09
C GLU A 490 2.50 -68.19 2.56
N THR A 491 1.95 -68.99 1.64
CA THR A 491 1.59 -70.39 1.91
C THR A 491 2.36 -71.30 0.96
N LYS A 492 3.34 -72.04 1.49
CA LYS A 492 4.17 -72.97 0.71
C LYS A 492 3.80 -74.40 1.07
N THR A 493 3.33 -75.15 0.09
CA THR A 493 3.14 -76.61 0.20
C THR A 493 4.31 -77.31 -0.46
N GLU A 494 4.96 -78.25 0.22
CA GLU A 494 5.99 -79.08 -0.41
C GLU A 494 5.32 -80.16 -1.28
N GLU A 495 5.89 -80.43 -2.46
CA GLU A 495 5.47 -81.56 -3.29
C GLU A 495 6.28 -82.80 -2.95
N VAL A 496 5.59 -83.92 -2.72
CA VAL A 496 6.24 -85.22 -2.47
C VAL A 496 6.79 -85.75 -3.79
N PRO A 497 8.11 -86.00 -3.93
CA PRO A 497 8.67 -86.47 -5.19
C PRO A 497 8.15 -87.89 -5.54
N PRO A 498 7.83 -88.17 -6.82
CA PRO A 498 7.36 -89.48 -7.25
C PRO A 498 8.47 -90.54 -7.17
N VAL A 499 8.13 -91.71 -6.63
CA VAL A 499 9.05 -92.84 -6.44
C VAL A 499 9.35 -93.52 -7.78
N THR A 500 10.64 -93.64 -8.14
CA THR A 500 11.12 -94.37 -9.32
C THR A 500 11.37 -95.87 -9.01
N PRO A 501 10.81 -96.83 -9.79
CA PRO A 501 11.16 -98.25 -9.71
C PRO A 501 12.43 -98.63 -10.52
N PRO A 502 13.03 -99.82 -10.29
CA PRO A 502 14.35 -100.22 -10.83
C PRO A 502 14.33 -100.91 -12.21
N THR A 503 15.51 -100.98 -12.86
CA THR A 503 15.85 -101.69 -14.12
C THR A 503 15.97 -103.22 -13.93
N THR A 504 16.09 -104.14 -14.91
CA THR A 504 16.81 -104.24 -16.24
C THR A 504 16.30 -105.57 -16.92
N PRO A 505 16.63 -106.07 -18.15
CA PRO A 505 17.66 -105.70 -19.15
C PRO A 505 17.19 -105.79 -20.66
N ASP A 506 18.08 -106.25 -21.57
CA ASP A 506 18.06 -106.17 -23.07
C ASP A 506 17.43 -107.40 -23.80
N GLU A 507 17.27 -107.53 -25.13
CA GLU A 507 17.88 -107.00 -26.40
C GLU A 507 16.87 -107.23 -27.59
N PRO A 508 17.08 -106.95 -28.92
CA PRO A 508 18.14 -106.22 -29.66
C PRO A 508 17.66 -105.20 -30.75
N THR A 509 18.64 -104.60 -31.47
CA THR A 509 18.63 -103.47 -32.44
C THR A 509 18.07 -103.77 -33.86
N PRO A 510 17.83 -102.75 -34.75
CA PRO A 510 18.90 -102.32 -35.69
C PRO A 510 18.95 -100.83 -36.18
N GLU A 511 20.19 -100.32 -36.25
CA GLU A 511 20.82 -99.39 -37.25
C GLU A 511 20.33 -97.95 -37.57
N LYS A 512 21.21 -97.21 -38.29
CA LYS A 512 21.47 -95.74 -38.29
C LYS A 512 21.40 -95.16 -39.72
N PRO A 513 21.15 -93.84 -39.94
CA PRO A 513 22.24 -92.89 -40.30
C PRO A 513 22.03 -91.44 -39.76
N LYS A 514 22.97 -90.83 -39.04
CA LYS A 514 24.02 -89.86 -39.47
C LYS A 514 23.55 -88.46 -39.97
N THR A 515 24.07 -87.44 -39.26
CA THR A 515 24.00 -85.97 -39.40
C THR A 515 24.65 -85.40 -40.67
N PRO A 516 24.33 -84.13 -41.04
CA PRO A 516 25.41 -83.13 -41.23
C PRO A 516 25.12 -81.73 -40.61
N GLU A 517 26.12 -80.85 -40.74
CA GLU A 517 26.49 -79.71 -39.86
C GLU A 517 26.03 -78.30 -40.33
N ASP A 518 26.34 -77.29 -39.50
CA ASP A 518 26.15 -75.83 -39.69
C ASP A 518 26.74 -75.24 -40.98
N PRO A 519 26.31 -74.03 -41.43
CA PRO A 519 27.27 -72.92 -41.43
C PRO A 519 26.73 -71.47 -41.24
N GLN A 520 27.43 -70.74 -40.35
CA GLN A 520 28.01 -69.37 -40.48
C GLN A 520 27.21 -68.13 -40.97
N SER A 521 27.44 -67.02 -40.24
CA SER A 521 27.14 -65.62 -40.59
C SER A 521 28.02 -65.01 -41.71
N PRO A 522 27.56 -63.92 -42.36
CA PRO A 522 28.37 -62.69 -42.47
C PRO A 522 27.55 -61.41 -42.08
N VAL A 523 28.03 -60.42 -41.30
CA VAL A 523 29.15 -59.45 -41.45
C VAL A 523 28.76 -58.09 -42.11
N VAL A 524 28.59 -57.07 -41.24
CA VAL A 524 29.07 -55.66 -41.31
C VAL A 524 28.78 -54.74 -42.52
N ALA A 525 28.20 -53.54 -42.25
CA ALA A 525 28.62 -52.26 -42.87
C ALA A 525 28.15 -50.95 -42.15
N LYS A 526 29.05 -50.35 -41.37
CA LYS A 526 29.34 -48.91 -41.15
C LYS A 526 28.30 -47.79 -41.41
N SER A 527 27.94 -47.10 -40.32
CA SER A 527 28.02 -45.64 -40.05
C SER A 527 28.02 -44.59 -41.20
N VAL A 528 27.12 -43.60 -41.11
CA VAL A 528 27.38 -42.18 -41.47
C VAL A 528 26.67 -41.25 -40.47
N SER A 529 27.25 -40.07 -40.20
CA SER A 529 26.86 -39.10 -39.18
C SER A 529 26.25 -37.79 -39.74
N PHE A 530 25.80 -36.92 -38.83
CA PHE A 530 25.39 -35.51 -39.00
C PHE A 530 24.02 -35.19 -39.62
N ARG A 531 23.17 -34.52 -38.82
CA ARG A 531 23.00 -33.06 -38.94
C ARG A 531 22.38 -32.42 -37.69
N THR A 532 22.98 -31.31 -37.26
CA THR A 532 22.44 -30.41 -36.24
C THR A 532 21.21 -29.66 -36.78
N ALA A 533 20.20 -29.45 -35.93
CA ALA A 533 19.00 -28.72 -36.32
C ALA A 533 19.30 -27.26 -36.73
N ARG A 534 18.64 -26.78 -37.79
CA ARG A 534 18.57 -25.34 -38.10
C ARG A 534 17.30 -24.73 -37.52
N LYS A 535 17.41 -23.46 -37.17
CA LYS A 535 16.34 -22.61 -36.63
C LYS A 535 15.27 -22.39 -37.73
N GLY A 536 14.01 -22.75 -37.48
CA GLY A 536 12.86 -22.23 -38.24
C GLY A 536 12.16 -23.13 -39.27
N GLU A 537 12.22 -24.47 -39.19
CA GLU A 537 11.33 -25.32 -40.00
C GLU A 537 10.03 -25.68 -39.27
N MET A 538 8.91 -25.30 -39.88
CA MET A 538 7.55 -25.59 -39.43
C MET A 538 7.03 -26.84 -40.14
N ARG A 539 6.56 -27.85 -39.41
CA ARG A 539 5.83 -28.99 -39.99
C ARG A 539 4.43 -29.12 -39.41
N VAL A 540 3.46 -28.88 -40.28
CA VAL A 540 2.04 -29.18 -40.09
C VAL A 540 1.86 -30.69 -39.97
N ARG A 541 0.95 -31.14 -39.10
CA ARG A 541 0.33 -32.47 -39.17
C ARG A 541 -1.12 -32.32 -39.60
N GLU A 542 -1.55 -33.19 -40.51
CA GLU A 542 -2.95 -33.29 -40.94
C GLU A 542 -3.79 -34.12 -39.96
N ARG A 543 -5.10 -34.14 -40.23
CA ARG A 543 -6.21 -34.70 -39.44
C ARG A 543 -6.24 -36.25 -39.59
N ASP A 544 -7.10 -37.05 -38.96
CA ASP A 544 -8.54 -36.97 -38.61
C ASP A 544 -8.80 -37.62 -37.22
N TYR A 545 -9.96 -37.52 -36.55
CA TYR A 545 -11.35 -37.58 -37.03
C TYR A 545 -12.33 -36.97 -35.99
N GLN A 546 -13.53 -36.58 -36.42
CA GLN A 546 -14.62 -36.07 -35.55
C GLN A 546 -15.95 -36.76 -35.91
N PRO A 547 -16.91 -36.83 -34.97
CA PRO A 547 -18.23 -36.29 -35.31
C PRO A 547 -18.90 -35.44 -34.20
N THR A 548 -19.10 -34.16 -34.51
CA THR A 548 -20.31 -33.32 -34.32
C THR A 548 -21.20 -33.42 -33.04
N LEU A 549 -21.35 -32.25 -32.40
CA LEU A 549 -22.46 -31.82 -31.53
C LEU A 549 -23.74 -31.48 -32.35
N PRO A 550 -24.89 -31.23 -31.69
CA PRO A 550 -25.32 -29.84 -31.44
C PRO A 550 -25.74 -29.61 -29.97
N HIS A 551 -25.23 -28.60 -29.25
CA HIS A 551 -25.46 -27.13 -29.35
C HIS A 551 -26.61 -26.58 -28.47
N ALA A 552 -26.25 -26.12 -27.27
CA ALA A 552 -26.62 -24.83 -26.69
C ALA A 552 -25.67 -24.60 -25.48
N GLY A 553 -25.06 -23.44 -25.23
CA GLY A 553 -25.25 -22.16 -25.90
C GLY A 553 -24.96 -20.99 -24.96
N ALA A 554 -23.73 -20.92 -24.44
CA ALA A 554 -23.02 -19.70 -23.98
C ALA A 554 -23.63 -18.87 -22.80
N ALA A 555 -22.84 -18.10 -22.03
CA ALA A 555 -21.44 -17.71 -22.19
C ALA A 555 -20.64 -17.79 -20.86
N LYS A 556 -19.31 -17.93 -20.98
CA LYS A 556 -18.32 -17.78 -19.90
C LYS A 556 -17.75 -16.37 -19.92
N GLN A 557 -17.17 -15.92 -18.81
CA GLN A 557 -15.72 -15.66 -18.79
C GLN A 557 -15.17 -15.63 -17.35
N ASN A 558 -14.28 -16.59 -17.06
CA ASN A 558 -13.37 -16.61 -15.92
C ASN A 558 -11.96 -16.85 -16.48
N GLY A 559 -10.94 -16.23 -15.87
CA GLY A 559 -9.53 -16.36 -16.23
C GLY A 559 -8.87 -14.99 -16.47
N LEU A 560 -7.66 -14.72 -15.99
CA LEU A 560 -6.69 -15.60 -15.33
C LEU A 560 -5.85 -14.81 -14.32
N ALA A 561 -5.40 -15.48 -13.25
CA ALA A 561 -4.36 -14.96 -12.37
C ALA A 561 -2.95 -15.24 -12.96
N THR A 562 -1.92 -14.70 -12.28
CA THR A 562 -0.48 -14.97 -12.45
C THR A 562 0.21 -14.49 -13.73
N LEU A 563 0.86 -13.33 -13.64
CA LEU A 563 2.28 -13.18 -13.98
C LEU A 563 2.95 -12.37 -12.85
N GLY A 564 4.08 -12.84 -12.34
CA GLY A 564 4.83 -12.21 -11.26
C GLY A 564 6.13 -11.55 -11.73
N ALA A 565 6.74 -10.78 -10.83
CA ALA A 565 8.14 -10.38 -10.76
C ALA A 565 8.81 -9.83 -12.05
N ILE A 566 9.06 -8.51 -12.06
CA ILE A 566 10.31 -7.83 -12.51
C ILE A 566 10.20 -6.35 -12.08
N SER A 567 11.14 -5.86 -11.26
CA SER A 567 11.65 -4.45 -11.23
C SER A 567 12.51 -4.11 -9.99
N THR A 568 13.40 -4.99 -9.55
CA THR A 568 14.53 -4.61 -8.68
C THR A 568 15.69 -4.08 -9.52
N ALA A 569 15.72 -2.77 -9.79
CA ALA A 569 16.93 -2.00 -10.12
C ALA A 569 16.61 -0.52 -10.43
N PHE A 570 16.77 0.39 -9.45
CA PHE A 570 17.18 1.79 -9.69
C PHE A 570 17.54 2.50 -8.36
N ALA A 571 18.55 1.97 -7.65
CA ALA A 571 19.07 2.56 -6.42
C ALA A 571 20.59 2.31 -6.25
N ALA A 572 21.37 2.51 -7.33
CA ALA A 572 22.83 2.32 -7.31
C ALA A 572 23.53 3.10 -8.45
N ALA A 573 23.31 4.43 -8.57
CA ALA A 573 23.91 5.23 -9.65
C ALA A 573 24.17 6.73 -9.34
N THR A 574 24.33 7.12 -8.06
CA THR A 574 24.59 8.53 -7.68
C THR A 574 25.64 8.71 -6.57
N LEU A 575 26.61 7.78 -6.45
CA LEU A 575 27.71 7.91 -5.47
C LEU A 575 29.13 7.89 -6.07
N ILE A 576 29.28 7.98 -7.40
CA ILE A 576 30.57 8.18 -8.09
C ILE A 576 30.45 9.34 -9.10
N ALA A 577 30.12 10.53 -8.59
CA ALA A 577 30.18 11.79 -9.35
C ALA A 577 30.56 13.02 -8.48
N ALA A 578 31.03 12.81 -7.25
CA ALA A 578 31.36 13.86 -6.27
C ALA A 578 32.80 13.76 -5.71
N ARG A 579 33.74 13.25 -6.51
CA ARG A 579 35.20 13.28 -6.23
C ARG A 579 36.01 13.48 -7.52
N LYS A 580 35.77 14.59 -8.24
CA LYS A 580 36.70 15.12 -9.26
C LYS A 580 36.37 16.56 -9.68
N LYS A 581 36.40 17.50 -8.73
CA LYS A 581 36.53 18.94 -9.01
C LYS A 581 36.94 19.75 -7.77
N GLU A 582 38.07 19.35 -7.18
CA GLU A 582 38.89 20.23 -6.34
C GLU A 582 40.33 20.18 -6.89
N ASN A 583 40.63 21.21 -7.67
CA ASN A 583 41.92 21.79 -8.04
C ASN A 583 41.60 23.09 -8.79
#